data_AF-T0VF20-F1
#
_entry.id   AF-T0VF20-F1
#
_cell.length_a   1.000
_cell.length_b   1.000
_cell.length_c   1.000
_cell.angle_alpha   90.00
_cell.angle_beta   90.00
_cell.angle_gamma   90.00
#
_symmetry.space_group_name_H-M   'P 1'
#
loop_
_entity.id
_entity.type
_entity.pdbx_description
1 polymer ?
#
loop_
_entity_poly.entity_id
_entity_poly.type
_entity_poly.pdbx_seq_one_letter_code
_entity_poly.pdbx_strand_id
1 'polypeptide(L)'
;MIKWTGKSTDKGWIRTVEAETYYKLLETLVDKGYIGDYIDSDSQLFHELAYVSPAVADLEDRLNDEHQVEQALEDLENFDWNRVFEKLTDQQFQTAIAGCTSQAYYQEFEVIE
;
A
#
# COMPACT_ATOMS: atom_id res chain seq x y z
N MET A 1 8.54 -4.26 17.63
CA MET A 1 7.30 -3.62 17.12
C MET A 1 7.68 -2.46 16.22
N ILE A 2 6.82 -2.08 15.27
CA ILE A 2 7.04 -0.94 14.35
C ILE A 2 6.09 0.16 14.75
N LYS A 3 6.62 1.38 14.87
CA LYS A 3 5.86 2.60 15.05
C LYS A 3 5.96 3.46 13.80
N TRP A 4 4.82 3.78 13.23
CA TRP A 4 4.68 4.70 12.12
C TRP A 4 4.11 6.03 12.60
N THR A 5 4.66 7.14 12.11
CA THR A 5 4.09 8.46 12.31
C THR A 5 3.94 9.19 10.98
N GLY A 6 2.70 9.50 10.61
CA GLY A 6 2.35 10.28 9.43
C GLY A 6 1.97 11.72 9.76
N LYS A 7 2.34 12.66 8.88
CA LYS A 7 2.02 14.09 9.01
C LYS A 7 1.56 14.66 7.68
N SER A 8 0.52 15.50 7.71
CA SER A 8 0.10 16.29 6.56
C SER A 8 1.14 17.38 6.22
N THR A 9 1.05 17.96 5.03
CA THR A 9 1.96 19.02 4.56
C THR A 9 1.92 20.28 5.44
N ASP A 10 0.73 20.63 5.96
CA ASP A 10 0.52 21.74 6.89
C ASP A 10 0.81 21.39 8.36
N LYS A 11 1.16 20.13 8.64
CA LYS A 11 1.38 19.55 9.99
C LYS A 11 0.17 19.67 10.93
N GLY A 12 -1.01 20.01 10.42
CA GLY A 12 -2.25 20.07 11.20
C GLY A 12 -2.77 18.69 11.60
N TRP A 13 -2.45 17.67 10.80
CA TRP A 13 -2.74 16.27 11.07
C TRP A 13 -1.45 15.52 11.39
N ILE A 14 -1.41 14.89 12.55
CA ILE A 14 -0.34 13.98 12.99
C ILE A 14 -1.03 12.73 13.52
N ARG A 15 -0.63 11.55 13.03
CA ARG A 15 -1.13 10.26 13.50
C ARG A 15 0.02 9.31 13.74
N THR A 16 -0.18 8.44 14.73
CA THR A 16 0.77 7.38 15.08
C THR A 16 0.03 6.06 15.08
N VAL A 17 0.66 5.03 14.52
CA VAL A 17 0.16 3.65 14.48
C VAL A 17 1.31 2.74 14.87
N GLU A 18 1.02 1.74 15.70
CA GLU A 18 1.99 0.71 16.10
C GLU A 18 1.48 -0.66 15.64
N ALA A 19 2.39 -1.48 15.12
CA ALA A 19 2.08 -2.81 14.61
C ALA A 19 3.26 -3.77 14.78
N GLU A 20 2.98 -5.07 14.87
CA GLU A 20 4.03 -6.09 15.06
C GLU A 20 4.86 -6.35 13.80
N THR A 21 4.26 -6.18 12.62
CA THR A 21 4.89 -6.43 11.32
C THR A 21 4.51 -5.33 10.34
N TYR A 22 5.30 -5.15 9.28
CA TYR A 22 4.97 -4.17 8.25
C TYR A 22 3.68 -4.51 7.49
N TYR A 23 3.36 -5.80 7.31
CA TYR A 23 2.06 -6.21 6.79
C TYR A 23 0.91 -5.74 7.67
N LYS A 24 0.97 -5.98 8.99
CA LYS A 24 -0.06 -5.49 9.93
C LYS A 24 -0.13 -3.97 9.96
N LEU A 25 1.00 -3.29 9.79
CA LEU A 25 1.04 -1.84 9.67
C LEU A 25 0.27 -1.39 8.43
N LEU A 26 0.56 -1.94 7.25
CA LEU A 26 -0.14 -1.65 6.00
C LEU A 26 -1.66 -1.84 6.17
N GLU A 27 -2.09 -3.01 6.65
CA GLU A 27 -3.51 -3.32 6.90
C GLU A 27 -4.17 -2.29 7.84
N THR A 28 -3.47 -1.91 8.91
CA THR A 28 -3.98 -0.93 9.88
C THR A 28 -4.08 0.48 9.29
N LEU A 29 -3.16 0.85 8.40
CA LEU A 29 -3.19 2.16 7.74
C LEU A 29 -4.32 2.24 6.70
N VAL A 30 -4.57 1.14 5.98
CA VAL A 30 -5.69 0.99 5.04
C VAL A 30 -7.02 1.05 5.80
N ASP A 31 -7.21 0.24 6.85
CA ASP A 31 -8.45 0.21 7.66
C ASP A 31 -8.77 1.58 8.28
N LYS A 32 -7.74 2.34 8.67
CA LYS A 32 -7.91 3.70 9.21
C LYS A 32 -8.13 4.77 8.13
N GLY A 33 -8.01 4.42 6.85
CA GLY A 33 -8.11 5.35 5.73
C GLY A 33 -6.97 6.37 5.67
N TYR A 34 -5.83 6.08 6.28
CA TYR A 34 -4.65 6.95 6.25
C TYR A 34 -3.88 6.82 4.94
N ILE A 35 -3.97 5.66 4.30
CA ILE A 35 -3.55 5.39 2.93
C ILE A 35 -4.71 4.75 2.18
N GLY A 36 -4.69 4.82 0.85
CA GLY A 36 -5.71 4.19 0.01
C GLY A 36 -5.65 2.67 0.07
N ASP A 37 -6.76 2.03 -0.25
CA ASP A 37 -6.87 0.57 -0.24
C ASP A 37 -6.11 -0.03 -1.44
N TYR A 38 -5.40 -1.13 -1.22
CA TYR A 38 -4.70 -1.82 -2.29
C TYR A 38 -5.65 -2.55 -3.25
N ILE A 39 -6.92 -2.73 -2.93
CA ILE A 39 -7.89 -3.26 -3.92
C ILE A 39 -8.39 -2.18 -4.89
N ASP A 40 -8.20 -0.91 -4.54
CA ASP A 40 -8.56 0.23 -5.38
C ASP A 40 -7.40 0.54 -6.34
N SER A 41 -7.59 0.25 -7.63
CA SER A 41 -6.55 0.43 -8.66
C SER A 41 -6.15 1.87 -8.88
N ASP A 42 -6.97 2.84 -8.45
CA ASP A 42 -6.64 4.27 -8.53
C ASP A 42 -5.86 4.75 -7.29
N SER A 43 -5.66 3.89 -6.29
CA SER A 43 -5.00 4.25 -5.05
C SER A 43 -3.49 4.28 -5.21
N GLN A 44 -2.84 5.20 -4.48
CA GLN A 44 -1.37 5.24 -4.42
C GLN A 44 -0.80 3.90 -3.94
N LEU A 45 -1.48 3.20 -3.03
CA LEU A 45 -0.96 1.95 -2.51
C LEU A 45 -0.91 0.86 -3.58
N PHE A 46 -1.93 0.79 -4.46
CA PHE A 46 -1.93 -0.16 -5.57
C PHE A 46 -0.71 0.05 -6.48
N HIS A 47 -0.48 1.29 -6.91
CA HIS A 47 0.66 1.67 -7.74
C HIS A 47 2.01 1.39 -7.04
N GLU A 48 2.11 1.71 -5.75
CA GLU A 48 3.34 1.47 -4.99
C GLU A 48 3.62 -0.03 -4.78
N LEU A 49 2.57 -0.85 -4.68
CA LEU A 49 2.70 -2.32 -4.66
C LEU A 49 3.12 -2.87 -6.03
N ALA A 50 2.71 -2.26 -7.14
CA ALA A 50 3.17 -2.64 -8.48
C ALA A 50 4.69 -2.52 -8.62
N TYR A 51 5.32 -1.49 -8.04
CA TYR A 51 6.78 -1.34 -8.07
C TYR A 51 7.55 -2.47 -7.35
N VAL A 52 6.92 -3.15 -6.39
CA VAL A 52 7.58 -4.18 -5.57
C VAL A 52 7.05 -5.59 -5.80
N SER A 53 5.96 -5.75 -6.55
CA SER A 53 5.31 -7.04 -6.86
C SER A 53 5.08 -7.19 -8.37
N PRO A 54 5.80 -8.11 -9.04
CA PRO A 54 5.57 -8.38 -10.46
C PRO A 54 4.14 -8.80 -10.80
N ALA A 55 3.43 -9.45 -9.87
CA ALA A 55 2.05 -9.85 -10.07
C ALA A 55 1.09 -8.66 -10.07
N VAL A 56 1.36 -7.64 -9.25
CA VAL A 56 0.56 -6.41 -9.22
C VAL A 56 0.91 -5.54 -10.42
N ALA A 57 2.19 -5.48 -10.82
CA ALA A 57 2.62 -4.78 -12.04
C ALA A 57 1.94 -5.33 -13.30
N ASP A 58 1.89 -6.66 -13.47
CA ASP A 58 1.19 -7.28 -14.59
C ASP A 58 -0.30 -6.92 -14.60
N LEU A 59 -0.95 -6.94 -13.43
CA LEU A 59 -2.34 -6.53 -13.30
C LEU A 59 -2.55 -5.05 -13.66
N GLU A 60 -1.67 -4.17 -13.18
CA GLU A 60 -1.68 -2.73 -13.47
C GLU A 60 -1.50 -2.45 -14.97
N ASP A 61 -0.52 -3.09 -15.62
CA ASP A 61 -0.29 -2.96 -17.07
C ASP A 61 -1.55 -3.34 -17.85
N ARG A 62 -2.23 -4.41 -17.45
CA ARG A 62 -3.47 -4.88 -18.09
C ARG A 62 -4.67 -3.98 -17.83
N LEU A 63 -4.76 -3.35 -16.65
CA LEU A 63 -5.78 -2.35 -16.34
C LEU A 63 -5.61 -1.08 -17.20
N ASN A 64 -4.38 -0.77 -17.62
CA ASN A 64 -4.07 0.36 -18.50
C ASN A 64 -4.17 0.04 -20.01
N ASP A 65 -4.44 -1.22 -20.38
CA ASP A 65 -4.63 -1.64 -21.76
C ASP A 65 -6.13 -1.66 -22.11
N GLU A 66 -6.56 -0.79 -23.02
CA GLU A 66 -7.95 -0.67 -23.49
C GLU A 66 -8.54 -2.00 -23.99
N HIS A 67 -7.71 -2.93 -24.46
CA HIS A 67 -8.14 -4.24 -24.94
C HIS A 67 -8.28 -5.30 -23.84
N GLN A 68 -7.72 -5.05 -22.66
CA GLN A 68 -7.68 -6.01 -21.55
C GLN A 68 -8.40 -5.52 -20.29
N VAL A 69 -8.71 -4.23 -20.19
CA VAL A 69 -9.24 -3.59 -18.98
C VAL A 69 -10.46 -4.29 -18.40
N GLU A 70 -11.43 -4.73 -19.22
CA GLU A 70 -12.62 -5.44 -18.72
C GLU A 70 -12.25 -6.74 -17.99
N GLN A 71 -11.39 -7.56 -18.59
CA GLN A 71 -10.93 -8.81 -17.96
C GLN A 71 -10.00 -8.54 -16.77
N ALA A 72 -9.20 -7.48 -16.83
CA ALA A 72 -8.30 -7.09 -15.74
C ALA A 72 -9.08 -6.61 -14.50
N LEU A 73 -10.22 -5.94 -14.69
CA LEU A 73 -11.12 -5.58 -13.59
C LEU A 73 -11.72 -6.82 -12.92
N GLU A 74 -12.17 -7.81 -13.70
CA GLU A 74 -12.63 -9.10 -13.14
C GLU A 74 -11.51 -9.84 -12.38
N ASP A 75 -10.29 -9.79 -12.91
CA ASP A 75 -9.13 -10.41 -12.25
C ASP A 75 -8.74 -9.67 -10.97
N LEU A 76 -8.86 -8.34 -10.92
CA LEU A 76 -8.64 -7.52 -9.73
C LEU A 76 -9.60 -7.90 -8.60
N GLU A 77 -10.89 -8.09 -8.90
CA GLU A 77 -11.90 -8.52 -7.92
C GLU A 77 -11.59 -9.90 -7.30
N ASN A 78 -10.90 -10.76 -8.07
CA ASN A 78 -10.56 -12.13 -7.66
C ASN A 78 -9.07 -12.29 -7.33
N PHE A 79 -8.33 -11.19 -7.21
CA PHE A 79 -6.87 -11.24 -7.10
C PHE A 79 -6.44 -11.80 -5.74
N ASP A 80 -5.48 -12.72 -5.76
CA ASP A 80 -4.97 -13.37 -4.54
C ASP A 80 -3.93 -12.47 -3.84
N TRP A 81 -4.43 -11.44 -3.16
CA TRP A 81 -3.62 -10.49 -2.40
C TRP A 81 -2.77 -11.15 -1.31
N ASN A 82 -3.29 -12.20 -0.66
CA ASN A 82 -2.53 -12.96 0.34
C ASN A 82 -1.23 -13.51 -0.25
N ARG A 83 -1.30 -14.09 -1.45
CA ARG A 83 -0.12 -14.61 -2.14
C ARG A 83 0.88 -13.53 -2.55
N VAL A 84 0.42 -12.30 -2.78
CA VAL A 84 1.32 -11.15 -2.97
C VAL A 84 2.03 -10.85 -1.67
N PHE A 85 1.29 -10.64 -0.58
CA PHE A 85 1.83 -10.22 0.70
C PHE A 85 2.78 -11.26 1.32
N GLU A 86 2.52 -12.55 1.15
CA GLU A 86 3.42 -13.63 1.59
C GLU A 86 4.82 -13.57 0.96
N LYS A 87 4.96 -12.94 -0.21
CA LYS A 87 6.23 -12.84 -0.94
C LYS A 87 6.96 -11.53 -0.72
N LEU A 88 6.30 -10.53 -0.13
CA LEU A 88 6.91 -9.23 0.11
C LEU A 88 7.77 -9.27 1.38
N THR A 89 8.91 -8.60 1.30
CA THR A 89 9.78 -8.36 2.45
C THR A 89 9.30 -7.13 3.24
N ASP A 90 9.72 -7.03 4.50
CA ASP A 90 9.48 -5.86 5.35
C ASP A 90 9.88 -4.54 4.67
N GLN A 91 11.03 -4.54 3.98
CA GLN A 91 11.50 -3.35 3.25
C GLN A 91 10.57 -2.98 2.09
N GLN A 92 10.02 -3.96 1.37
CA GLN A 92 9.09 -3.69 0.27
C GLN A 92 7.76 -3.14 0.79
N PHE A 93 7.24 -3.66 1.90
CA PHE A 93 6.08 -3.07 2.56
C PHE A 93 6.36 -1.64 3.02
N GLN A 94 7.49 -1.41 3.69
CA GLN A 94 7.87 -0.07 4.13
C GLN A 94 7.96 0.90 2.95
N THR A 95 8.57 0.49 1.84
CA THR A 95 8.65 1.29 0.62
C THR A 95 7.25 1.61 0.08
N ALA A 96 6.36 0.62 -0.01
CA ALA A 96 5.01 0.84 -0.53
C ALA A 96 4.20 1.81 0.34
N ILE A 97 4.27 1.67 1.67
CA ILE A 97 3.63 2.59 2.62
C ILE A 97 4.22 4.00 2.48
N ALA A 98 5.55 4.12 2.39
CA ALA A 98 6.24 5.41 2.30
C ALA A 98 5.91 6.18 1.01
N GLY A 99 5.56 5.49 -0.08
CA GLY A 99 5.09 6.12 -1.32
C GLY A 99 3.70 6.74 -1.23
N CYS A 100 2.88 6.32 -0.27
CA CYS A 100 1.52 6.83 -0.04
C CYS A 100 1.53 8.22 0.62
N THR A 101 1.75 9.26 -0.18
CA THR A 101 2.00 10.64 0.29
C THR A 101 0.79 11.58 0.22
N SER A 102 -0.36 11.12 -0.27
CA SER A 102 -1.57 11.93 -0.46
C SER A 102 -2.09 12.57 0.84
N GLN A 103 -2.26 11.77 1.89
CA GLN A 103 -2.72 12.25 3.21
C GLN A 103 -1.55 12.37 4.22
N ALA A 104 -0.60 11.45 4.16
CA ALA A 104 0.57 11.39 5.04
C ALA A 104 1.85 11.70 4.26
N TYR A 105 2.04 12.98 3.90
CA TYR A 105 3.19 13.41 3.08
C TYR A 105 4.53 13.17 3.77
N TYR A 106 4.62 13.48 5.07
CA TYR A 106 5.81 13.15 5.86
C TYR A 106 5.55 11.88 6.65
N GLN A 107 6.47 10.91 6.54
CA GLN A 107 6.36 9.63 7.22
C GLN A 107 7.66 9.29 7.93
N GLU A 108 7.54 8.78 9.15
CA GLU A 108 8.63 8.30 9.98
C GLU A 108 8.31 6.87 10.43
N PHE A 109 9.30 5.98 10.32
CA PHE A 109 9.23 4.59 10.75
C PHE A 109 10.29 4.35 11.82
N GLU A 110 9.88 3.84 12.96
CA GLU A 110 10.74 3.53 14.10
C GLU A 110 10.53 2.07 14.50
N VAL A 111 11.62 1.29 14.57
CA VAL A 111 11.58 -0.04 15.16
C VAL A 111 11.80 0.12 16.65
N ILE A 112 10.78 -0.20 17.45
CA ILE A 112 10.82 -0.11 18.91
C ILE A 112 10.92 -1.53 19.51
N GLU A 113 11.77 -1.66 20.53
CA GLU A 113 12.00 -2.90 21.29
C GLU A 113 10.81 -3.29 22.18
#